data_AF-A0A419EGC2-F1
#
_entry.id   AF-A0A419EGC2-F1
#
_cell.length_a   1.000
_cell.length_b   1.000
_cell.length_c   1.000
_cell.angle_alpha   90.00
_cell.angle_beta   90.00
_cell.angle_gamma   90.00
#
_symmetry.space_group_name_H-M   'P 1'
#
loop_
_entity.id
_entity.type
_entity.pdbx_description
1 polymer ?
#
loop_
_entity_poly.entity_id
_entity_poly.type
_entity_poly.pdbx_seq_one_letter_code
_entity_poly.pdbx_strand_id
1 'polypeptide(L)'
;MLSIKSRTSCRASSRKYSAIVNAACPTRKRAPGGSFDHSWRLISDVERDTLSRLSIFHGGFDRSAAEKVAGANLPRLSSLVSKSLVRRDESGHYSLHEVIRQYAYSHLEENEACCRQACDRHSAYYLNFAAEYESKLKSAPQQIAMHEMTAELDNLRAAWDWGIKNKKFDLLAGSVRAFGWYYEVSGMIRDGIEQLGLLVSALNKQVRDKQSNKTLGTCLVQQGLLFFRSGQFARAQELYDQSIFILRSVDAQSLLADALIFSGTLKHLSGDYLEAKALIEEGLTYARAMKDDWFIAYGIYNLGHVDSLMGDYQKGYEQMREGLALWRKVGDPHSISLGLNFLVDTQIALKRYEEAKASMRESIALCE
;
A
#
# COMPACT_ATOMS: atom_id res chain seq x y z
N MET A 1 30.40 -23.35 9.66
CA MET A 1 29.48 -23.99 10.63
C MET A 1 29.06 -22.92 11.63
N LEU A 2 27.97 -22.21 11.35
CA LEU A 2 27.14 -21.47 12.31
C LEU A 2 25.85 -21.13 11.56
N SER A 3 24.75 -21.60 12.13
CA SER A 3 23.46 -21.86 11.49
C SER A 3 22.57 -20.62 11.53
N ILE A 4 22.12 -20.17 10.36
CA ILE A 4 21.07 -19.16 10.20
C ILE A 4 19.73 -19.80 10.60
N LYS A 5 19.30 -19.58 11.84
CA LYS A 5 17.93 -19.82 12.30
C LYS A 5 17.19 -18.48 12.39
N SER A 6 16.59 -18.02 11.30
CA SER A 6 15.60 -16.92 11.33
C SER A 6 14.50 -17.02 10.25
N ARG A 7 14.22 -18.21 9.69
CA ARG A 7 13.23 -18.37 8.60
C ARG A 7 11.91 -19.07 8.95
N THR A 8 11.60 -19.30 10.23
CA THR A 8 10.41 -20.08 10.62
C THR A 8 9.18 -19.27 11.06
N SER A 9 9.32 -17.98 11.36
CA SER A 9 8.16 -17.15 11.78
C SER A 9 7.29 -16.67 10.59
N CYS A 10 7.91 -16.28 9.48
CA CYS A 10 7.19 -15.67 8.34
C CYS A 10 6.48 -16.69 7.40
N ARG A 11 6.86 -17.98 7.46
CA ARG A 11 6.21 -19.04 6.63
C ARG A 11 4.90 -19.57 7.21
N ALA A 12 4.64 -19.35 8.50
CA ALA A 12 3.40 -19.81 9.13
C ALA A 12 2.21 -18.88 8.87
N SER A 13 2.45 -17.58 8.62
CA SER A 13 1.39 -16.66 8.20
C SER A 13 0.99 -16.89 6.73
N SER A 14 1.94 -17.08 5.81
CA SER A 14 1.65 -17.18 4.37
C SER A 14 0.76 -18.38 3.96
N ARG A 15 0.79 -19.49 4.70
CA ARG A 15 -0.09 -20.66 4.44
C ARG A 15 -1.52 -20.52 4.96
N LYS A 16 -1.77 -19.65 5.95
CA LYS A 16 -3.14 -19.24 6.30
C LYS A 16 -3.69 -18.20 5.33
N TYR A 17 -2.82 -17.41 4.70
CA TYR A 17 -3.19 -16.29 3.84
C TYR A 17 -3.76 -16.71 2.47
N SER A 18 -3.31 -17.80 1.85
CA SER A 18 -3.86 -18.21 0.54
C SER A 18 -5.27 -18.85 0.60
N ALA A 19 -5.75 -19.21 1.80
CA ALA A 19 -7.10 -19.77 1.99
C ALA A 19 -8.17 -18.70 2.28
N ILE A 20 -7.76 -17.44 2.48
CA ILE A 20 -8.65 -16.32 2.81
C ILE A 20 -9.06 -15.53 1.54
N VAL A 21 -8.36 -15.73 0.43
CA VAL A 21 -8.60 -15.08 -0.88
C VAL A 21 -10.00 -15.36 -1.47
N ASN A 22 -10.79 -16.27 -0.90
CA ASN A 22 -12.16 -16.58 -1.34
C ASN A 22 -13.29 -16.07 -0.43
N ALA A 23 -13.03 -15.16 0.52
CA ALA A 23 -14.07 -14.68 1.43
C ALA A 23 -14.17 -13.14 1.53
N ALA A 24 -14.19 -12.44 0.40
CA ALA A 24 -14.58 -11.01 0.33
C ALA A 24 -16.10 -10.75 0.52
N CYS A 25 -16.81 -11.75 1.06
CA CYS A 25 -18.12 -11.69 1.69
C CYS A 25 -18.22 -13.00 2.49
N PRO A 26 -18.59 -13.03 3.78
CA PRO A 26 -18.72 -14.29 4.48
C PRO A 26 -19.84 -15.11 3.82
N THR A 27 -19.48 -16.14 3.06
CA THR A 27 -20.43 -17.16 2.62
C THR A 27 -21.09 -17.76 3.86
N ARG A 28 -22.43 -17.63 3.95
CA ARG A 28 -23.36 -18.19 4.93
C ARG A 28 -22.78 -19.33 5.76
N LYS A 29 -22.01 -19.02 6.81
CA LYS A 29 -21.71 -19.97 7.88
C LYS A 29 -22.80 -19.79 8.93
N ARG A 30 -23.62 -20.83 9.09
CA ARG A 30 -24.67 -20.90 10.13
C ARG A 30 -24.08 -20.45 11.46
N ALA A 31 -24.61 -19.37 12.03
CA ALA A 31 -24.18 -18.91 13.34
C ALA A 31 -24.46 -20.01 14.39
N PRO A 32 -23.55 -20.27 15.35
CA PRO A 32 -23.81 -21.17 16.46
C PRO A 32 -24.83 -20.54 17.42
N GLY A 33 -26.12 -20.65 17.09
CA GLY A 33 -27.25 -19.96 17.73
C GLY A 33 -27.73 -20.54 19.06
N GLY A 34 -26.81 -20.79 20.01
CA GLY A 34 -27.18 -21.34 21.33
C GLY A 34 -27.01 -20.35 22.49
N SER A 35 -25.79 -19.85 22.66
CA SER A 35 -25.42 -19.05 23.85
C SER A 35 -25.58 -17.53 23.62
N PHE A 36 -25.40 -17.06 22.37
CA PHE A 36 -25.44 -15.63 22.05
C PHE A 36 -26.84 -15.06 21.86
N ASP A 37 -27.83 -15.90 21.53
CA ASP A 37 -29.24 -15.48 21.40
C ASP A 37 -29.77 -14.85 22.69
N HIS A 38 -29.33 -15.36 23.85
CA HIS A 38 -29.71 -14.82 25.14
C HIS A 38 -29.09 -13.44 25.37
N SER A 39 -27.77 -13.30 25.21
CA SER A 39 -27.06 -12.03 25.34
C SER A 39 -27.55 -10.96 24.33
N TRP A 40 -27.96 -11.38 23.12
CA TRP A 40 -28.53 -10.50 22.10
C TRP A 40 -29.90 -9.96 22.48
N ARG A 41 -30.77 -10.79 23.08
CA ARG A 41 -32.09 -10.36 23.58
C ARG A 41 -32.00 -9.41 24.77
N LEU A 42 -30.92 -9.49 25.55
CA LEU A 42 -30.70 -8.66 26.75
C LEU A 42 -30.19 -7.24 26.46
N ILE A 43 -29.71 -6.97 25.24
CA ILE A 43 -29.30 -5.62 24.83
C ILE A 43 -30.45 -4.86 24.16
N SER A 44 -30.43 -3.53 24.31
CA SER A 44 -31.44 -2.63 23.73
C SER A 44 -31.37 -2.64 22.20
N ASP A 45 -32.46 -2.25 21.54
CA ASP A 45 -32.50 -2.22 20.07
C ASP A 45 -31.43 -1.28 19.47
N VAL A 46 -31.14 -0.16 20.15
CA VAL A 46 -30.07 0.76 19.77
C VAL A 46 -28.68 0.12 19.88
N GLU A 47 -28.46 -0.71 20.90
CA GLU A 47 -27.20 -1.45 21.07
C GLU A 47 -27.07 -2.58 20.04
N ARG A 48 -28.15 -3.28 19.72
CA ARG A 48 -28.16 -4.31 18.66
C ARG A 48 -27.79 -3.70 17.32
N ASP A 49 -28.45 -2.60 16.96
CA ASP A 49 -28.20 -1.85 15.73
C ASP A 49 -26.76 -1.32 15.65
N THR A 50 -26.24 -0.81 16.78
CA THR A 50 -24.83 -0.38 16.88
C THR A 50 -23.87 -1.57 16.71
N LEU A 51 -24.11 -2.68 17.40
CA LEU A 51 -23.27 -3.88 17.34
C LEU A 51 -23.29 -4.51 15.94
N SER A 52 -24.46 -4.53 15.29
CA SER A 52 -24.62 -4.93 13.89
C SER A 52 -23.77 -4.07 12.97
N ARG A 53 -23.81 -2.74 13.08
CA ARG A 53 -22.92 -1.90 12.26
C ARG A 53 -21.43 -2.06 12.59
N LEU A 54 -21.06 -2.25 13.85
CA LEU A 54 -19.68 -2.51 14.26
C LEU A 54 -19.15 -3.85 13.70
N SER A 55 -20.04 -4.78 13.33
CA SER A 55 -19.63 -6.06 12.74
C SER A 55 -18.96 -5.94 11.35
N ILE A 56 -19.04 -4.75 10.72
CA ILE A 56 -18.41 -4.48 9.42
C ILE A 56 -16.88 -4.41 9.50
N PHE A 57 -16.34 -4.08 10.68
CA PHE A 57 -14.91 -4.02 10.90
C PHE A 57 -14.30 -5.43 10.88
N HIS A 58 -13.18 -5.57 10.20
CA HIS A 58 -12.41 -6.80 10.13
C HIS A 58 -11.20 -6.64 11.05
N GLY A 59 -11.17 -7.41 12.14
CA GLY A 59 -10.18 -7.25 13.21
C GLY A 59 -10.62 -6.22 14.25
N GLY A 60 -9.77 -5.23 14.52
CA GLY A 60 -10.03 -4.16 15.46
C GLY A 60 -10.49 -2.86 14.80
N PHE A 61 -10.71 -1.83 15.60
CA PHE A 61 -10.97 -0.46 15.15
C PHE A 61 -10.73 0.53 16.28
N ASP A 62 -10.38 1.77 15.92
CA ASP A 62 -10.28 2.87 16.87
C ASP A 62 -11.66 3.50 17.15
N ARG A 63 -11.71 4.42 18.12
CA ARG A 63 -12.93 5.14 18.49
C ARG A 63 -13.49 6.02 17.35
N SER A 64 -12.63 6.70 16.61
CA SER A 64 -13.02 7.59 15.50
C SER A 64 -13.67 6.78 14.37
N ALA A 65 -13.11 5.62 14.05
CA ALA A 65 -13.65 4.67 13.08
C ALA A 65 -15.03 4.18 13.53
N ALA A 66 -15.17 3.74 14.79
CA ALA A 66 -16.45 3.31 15.36
C ALA A 66 -17.54 4.39 15.25
N GLU A 67 -17.19 5.64 15.51
CA GLU A 67 -18.10 6.77 15.42
C GLU A 67 -18.49 7.09 13.97
N LYS A 68 -17.50 7.23 13.06
CA LYS A 68 -17.74 7.62 11.66
C LYS A 68 -18.43 6.53 10.84
N VAL A 69 -18.08 5.26 11.06
CA VAL A 69 -18.62 4.13 10.30
C VAL A 69 -19.92 3.63 10.91
N ALA A 70 -19.94 3.38 12.22
CA ALA A 70 -21.07 2.71 12.88
C ALA A 70 -21.96 3.67 13.72
N GLY A 71 -21.62 4.95 13.84
CA GLY A 71 -22.36 5.89 14.71
C GLY A 71 -22.24 5.54 16.20
N ALA A 72 -21.21 4.78 16.58
CA ALA A 72 -21.01 4.31 17.93
C ALA A 72 -20.26 5.37 18.75
N ASN A 73 -21.00 6.19 19.51
CA ASN A 73 -20.39 7.15 20.43
C ASN A 73 -19.80 6.46 21.69
N LEU A 74 -19.01 7.19 22.47
CA LEU A 74 -18.30 6.64 23.63
C LEU A 74 -19.23 5.96 24.65
N PRO A 75 -20.38 6.54 25.06
CA PRO A 75 -21.31 5.85 25.96
C PRO A 75 -21.81 4.51 25.44
N ARG A 76 -22.12 4.42 24.13
CA ARG A 76 -22.53 3.15 23.50
C ARG A 76 -21.40 2.12 23.52
N LEU A 77 -20.18 2.53 23.17
CA LEU A 77 -19.01 1.65 23.24
C LEU A 77 -18.74 1.17 24.66
N SER A 78 -18.80 2.04 25.66
CA SER A 78 -18.63 1.69 27.07
C SER A 78 -19.68 0.68 27.55
N SER A 79 -20.94 0.82 27.11
CA SER A 79 -22.01 -0.14 27.43
C SER A 79 -21.77 -1.51 26.78
N LEU A 80 -21.33 -1.54 25.52
CA LEU A 80 -21.01 -2.81 24.86
C LEU A 80 -19.77 -3.49 25.47
N VAL A 81 -18.81 -2.71 25.96
CA VAL A 81 -17.64 -3.22 26.68
C VAL A 81 -18.02 -3.78 28.05
N SER A 82 -18.85 -3.09 28.83
CA SER A 82 -19.29 -3.60 30.14
C SER A 82 -20.08 -4.91 30.03
N LYS A 83 -20.74 -5.12 28.89
CA LYS A 83 -21.46 -6.35 28.54
C LYS A 83 -20.60 -7.41 27.84
N SER A 84 -19.28 -7.19 27.74
CA SER A 84 -18.31 -8.10 27.09
C SER A 84 -18.60 -8.45 25.62
N LEU A 85 -19.40 -7.62 24.92
CA LEU A 85 -19.72 -7.80 23.50
C LEU A 85 -18.67 -7.15 22.59
N VAL A 86 -18.01 -6.11 23.11
CA VAL A 86 -16.84 -5.47 22.51
C VAL A 86 -15.71 -5.52 23.54
N ARG A 87 -14.48 -5.75 23.10
CA ARG A 87 -13.29 -5.68 23.96
C ARG A 87 -12.54 -4.40 23.66
N ARG A 88 -11.92 -3.83 24.69
CA ARG A 88 -10.99 -2.70 24.55
C ARG A 88 -9.66 -3.11 25.16
N ASP A 89 -8.57 -2.97 24.40
CA ASP A 89 -7.22 -3.23 24.90
C ASP A 89 -6.59 -2.01 25.58
N GLU A 90 -5.38 -2.17 26.10
CA GLU A 90 -4.63 -1.12 26.80
C GLU A 90 -4.24 0.05 25.89
N SER A 91 -4.10 -0.18 24.58
CA SER A 91 -3.86 0.86 23.58
C SER A 91 -5.11 1.69 23.28
N GLY A 92 -6.28 1.21 23.72
CA GLY A 92 -7.58 1.83 23.48
C GLY A 92 -8.26 1.35 22.21
N HIS A 93 -7.71 0.36 21.50
CA HIS A 93 -8.34 -0.28 20.35
C HIS A 93 -9.50 -1.17 20.77
N TYR A 94 -10.56 -1.14 19.96
CA TYR A 94 -11.75 -1.95 20.14
C TYR A 94 -11.70 -3.17 19.21
N SER A 95 -12.29 -4.28 19.65
CA SER A 95 -12.45 -5.46 18.80
C SER A 95 -13.72 -6.23 19.16
N LEU A 96 -14.29 -6.94 18.18
CA LEU A 96 -15.31 -7.96 18.43
C LEU A 96 -14.65 -9.33 18.38
N HIS A 97 -15.12 -10.24 19.23
CA HIS A 97 -14.80 -11.64 19.03
C HIS A 97 -15.43 -12.10 17.70
N GLU A 98 -14.69 -12.86 16.89
CA GLU A 98 -15.12 -13.21 15.51
C GLU A 98 -16.49 -13.87 15.45
N VAL A 99 -16.85 -14.70 16.44
CA VAL A 99 -18.19 -15.31 16.53
C VAL A 99 -19.29 -14.28 16.77
N ILE A 100 -19.04 -13.28 17.63
CA ILE A 100 -19.99 -12.18 17.90
C ILE A 100 -20.12 -11.32 16.64
N ARG A 101 -19.00 -11.04 15.97
CA ARG A 101 -18.97 -10.28 14.73
C ARG A 101 -19.82 -10.95 13.65
N GLN A 102 -19.60 -12.24 13.38
CA GLN A 102 -20.37 -12.99 12.37
C GLN A 102 -21.87 -13.03 12.69
N TYR A 103 -22.21 -13.23 13.97
CA TYR A 103 -23.61 -13.22 14.41
C TYR A 103 -24.26 -11.83 14.27
N ALA A 104 -23.58 -10.76 14.69
CA ALA A 104 -24.10 -9.40 14.54
C ALA A 104 -24.19 -8.97 13.06
N TYR A 105 -23.28 -9.46 12.21
CA TYR A 105 -23.29 -9.22 10.77
C TYR A 105 -24.48 -9.91 10.09
N SER A 106 -24.87 -11.12 10.49
CA SER A 106 -26.04 -11.77 9.90
C SER A 106 -27.32 -10.97 10.14
N HIS A 107 -27.45 -10.29 11.29
CA HIS A 107 -28.55 -9.37 11.55
C HIS A 107 -28.46 -8.06 10.74
N LEU A 108 -27.24 -7.58 10.46
CA LEU A 108 -27.06 -6.41 9.59
C LEU A 108 -27.47 -6.74 8.14
N GLU A 109 -27.12 -7.94 7.67
CA GLU A 109 -27.37 -8.41 6.30
C GLU A 109 -28.86 -8.57 5.98
N GLU A 110 -29.72 -8.80 7.00
CA GLU A 110 -31.17 -8.84 6.84
C GLU A 110 -31.76 -7.52 6.31
N ASN A 111 -31.08 -6.39 6.55
CA ASN A 111 -31.42 -5.09 5.99
C ASN A 111 -30.35 -4.65 4.98
N GLU A 112 -30.57 -5.00 3.71
CA GLU A 112 -29.63 -4.72 2.62
C GLU A 112 -29.25 -3.24 2.52
N ALA A 113 -30.20 -2.32 2.70
CA ALA A 113 -29.95 -0.88 2.61
C ALA A 113 -29.03 -0.39 3.74
N CYS A 114 -29.27 -0.86 4.97
CA CYS A 114 -28.43 -0.53 6.12
C CYS A 114 -27.03 -1.14 6.00
N CYS A 115 -26.94 -2.42 5.59
CA CYS A 115 -25.69 -3.11 5.34
C CYS A 115 -24.86 -2.36 4.28
N ARG A 116 -25.46 -2.04 3.14
CA ARG A 116 -24.78 -1.29 2.06
C ARG A 116 -24.28 0.07 2.52
N GLN A 117 -25.08 0.81 3.32
CA GLN A 117 -24.66 2.09 3.86
C GLN A 117 -23.46 1.95 4.82
N ALA A 118 -23.46 0.94 5.69
CA ALA A 118 -22.35 0.68 6.60
C ALA A 118 -21.07 0.31 5.83
N CYS A 119 -21.17 -0.57 4.83
CA CYS A 119 -20.05 -0.92 3.96
C CYS A 119 -19.50 0.29 3.20
N ASP A 120 -20.36 1.15 2.65
CA ASP A 120 -19.94 2.37 1.94
C ASP A 120 -19.20 3.34 2.87
N ARG A 121 -19.66 3.52 4.12
CA ARG A 121 -18.96 4.34 5.12
C ARG A 121 -17.63 3.74 5.54
N HIS A 122 -17.57 2.42 5.76
CA HIS A 122 -16.35 1.70 6.11
C HIS A 122 -15.30 1.83 5.00
N SER A 123 -15.69 1.55 3.75
CA SER A 123 -14.82 1.66 2.59
C SER A 123 -14.31 3.09 2.40
N ALA A 124 -15.20 4.10 2.48
CA ALA A 124 -14.78 5.49 2.39
C ALA A 124 -13.81 5.89 3.53
N TYR A 125 -14.06 5.44 4.76
CA TYR A 125 -13.18 5.74 5.90
C TYR A 125 -11.77 5.21 5.68
N TYR A 126 -11.63 3.92 5.37
CA TYR A 126 -10.32 3.28 5.27
C TYR A 126 -9.57 3.59 3.96
N LEU A 127 -10.27 3.87 2.85
CA LEU A 127 -9.60 4.35 1.64
C LEU A 127 -9.07 5.77 1.80
N ASN A 128 -9.81 6.65 2.50
CA ASN A 128 -9.32 7.98 2.84
C ASN A 128 -8.17 7.92 3.85
N PHE A 129 -8.27 7.04 4.85
CA PHE A 129 -7.16 6.74 5.76
C PHE A 129 -5.91 6.36 4.96
N ALA A 130 -6.00 5.39 4.04
CA ALA A 130 -4.87 4.97 3.22
C ALA A 130 -4.25 6.11 2.40
N ALA A 131 -5.09 6.99 1.82
CA ALA A 131 -4.63 8.12 1.02
C ALA A 131 -3.70 9.07 1.79
N GLU A 132 -3.89 9.22 3.10
CA GLU A 132 -3.05 10.06 3.97
C GLU A 132 -1.67 9.45 4.28
N TYR A 133 -1.44 8.19 3.92
CA TYR A 133 -0.23 7.46 4.27
C TYR A 133 0.82 7.43 3.15
N GLU A 134 0.48 7.80 1.91
CA GLU A 134 1.44 7.79 0.80
C GLU A 134 2.71 8.59 1.13
N SER A 135 2.56 9.82 1.64
CA SER A 135 3.71 10.67 1.98
C SER A 135 4.47 10.16 3.20
N LYS A 136 3.78 9.59 4.19
CA LYS A 136 4.38 9.03 5.41
C LYS A 136 5.22 7.78 5.11
N LEU A 137 4.74 6.93 4.20
CA LEU A 137 5.46 5.75 3.72
C LEU A 137 6.75 6.11 2.97
N LYS A 138 6.85 7.32 2.43
CA LYS A 138 8.02 7.82 1.68
C LYS A 138 8.88 8.80 2.49
N SER A 139 8.80 8.83 3.82
CA SER A 139 9.48 9.83 4.65
C SER A 139 9.87 9.31 6.04
N ALA A 140 10.42 10.19 6.88
CA ALA A 140 10.88 9.87 8.24
C ALA A 140 9.93 8.98 9.08
N PRO A 141 8.60 9.19 9.10
CA PRO A 141 7.69 8.34 9.87
C PRO A 141 7.38 6.98 9.21
N GLN A 142 8.12 6.52 8.20
CA GLN A 142 7.83 5.28 7.46
C GLN A 142 7.58 4.07 8.37
N GLN A 143 8.43 3.81 9.37
CA GLN A 143 8.26 2.66 10.27
C GLN A 143 6.96 2.74 11.09
N ILE A 144 6.62 3.92 11.60
CA ILE A 144 5.37 4.17 12.35
C ILE A 144 4.18 3.99 11.41
N ALA A 145 4.24 4.59 10.22
CA ALA A 145 3.21 4.50 9.20
C ALA A 145 2.96 3.04 8.76
N MET A 146 4.02 2.26 8.59
CA MET A 146 3.95 0.83 8.31
C MET A 146 3.27 0.05 9.44
N HIS A 147 3.61 0.35 10.69
CA HIS A 147 2.99 -0.30 11.84
C HIS A 147 1.49 -0.01 11.93
N GLU A 148 1.11 1.26 11.80
CA GLU A 148 -0.30 1.71 11.82
C GLU A 148 -1.11 1.10 10.67
N MET A 149 -0.60 1.13 9.43
CA MET A 149 -1.29 0.49 8.30
C MET A 149 -1.39 -1.02 8.46
N THR A 150 -0.38 -1.67 9.04
CA THR A 150 -0.41 -3.12 9.27
C THR A 150 -1.45 -3.50 10.32
N ALA A 151 -1.63 -2.70 11.36
CA ALA A 151 -2.68 -2.90 12.36
C ALA A 151 -4.09 -2.83 11.73
N GLU A 152 -4.27 -2.01 10.70
CA GLU A 152 -5.54 -1.83 9.99
C GLU A 152 -5.65 -2.63 8.68
N LEU A 153 -4.71 -3.55 8.40
CA LEU A 153 -4.61 -4.21 7.08
C LEU A 153 -5.88 -4.98 6.68
N ASP A 154 -6.52 -5.66 7.64
CA ASP A 154 -7.75 -6.40 7.38
C ASP A 154 -8.91 -5.47 6.99
N ASN A 155 -9.02 -4.32 7.65
CA ASN A 155 -9.98 -3.27 7.31
C ASN A 155 -9.68 -2.61 5.95
N LEU A 156 -8.40 -2.32 5.69
CA LEU A 156 -7.95 -1.74 4.41
C LEU A 156 -8.26 -2.65 3.23
N ARG A 157 -8.02 -3.96 3.37
CA ARG A 157 -8.35 -4.96 2.35
C ARG A 157 -9.85 -5.07 2.12
N ALA A 158 -10.65 -5.16 3.19
CA ALA A 158 -12.10 -5.18 3.07
C ALA A 158 -12.66 -3.92 2.39
N ALA A 159 -12.10 -2.75 2.72
CA ALA A 159 -12.46 -1.47 2.10
C ALA A 159 -12.09 -1.40 0.61
N TRP A 160 -10.90 -1.92 0.24
CA TRP A 160 -10.43 -2.03 -1.13
C TRP A 160 -11.32 -2.96 -1.97
N ASP A 161 -11.61 -4.16 -1.46
CA ASP A 161 -12.47 -5.15 -2.12
C ASP A 161 -13.89 -4.62 -2.32
N TRP A 162 -14.46 -3.99 -1.29
CA TRP A 162 -15.77 -3.34 -1.41
C TRP A 162 -15.76 -2.24 -2.47
N GLY A 163 -14.71 -1.41 -2.48
CA GLY A 163 -14.52 -0.34 -3.45
C GLY A 163 -14.49 -0.87 -4.88
N ILE A 164 -13.76 -1.96 -5.13
CA ILE A 164 -13.70 -2.60 -6.44
C ILE A 164 -15.07 -3.15 -6.84
N LYS A 165 -15.69 -3.95 -5.96
CA LYS A 165 -16.98 -4.60 -6.22
C LYS A 165 -18.10 -3.61 -6.51
N ASN A 166 -18.08 -2.45 -5.84
CA ASN A 166 -19.10 -1.41 -5.98
C ASN A 166 -18.66 -0.24 -6.87
N LYS A 167 -17.58 -0.41 -7.66
CA LYS A 167 -17.10 0.56 -8.64
C LYS A 167 -16.82 1.96 -8.06
N LYS A 168 -16.32 2.03 -6.84
CA LYS A 168 -15.95 3.28 -6.15
C LYS A 168 -14.56 3.76 -6.60
N PHE A 169 -14.33 3.85 -7.91
CA PHE A 169 -13.00 4.08 -8.49
C PHE A 169 -12.39 5.43 -8.11
N ASP A 170 -13.20 6.45 -7.87
CA ASP A 170 -12.71 7.76 -7.40
C ASP A 170 -12.12 7.68 -5.99
N LEU A 171 -12.73 6.90 -5.10
CA LEU A 171 -12.20 6.67 -3.74
C LEU A 171 -10.94 5.81 -3.79
N LEU A 172 -10.93 4.77 -4.63
CA LEU A 172 -9.75 3.92 -4.83
C LEU A 172 -8.57 4.72 -5.40
N ALA A 173 -8.83 5.68 -6.30
CA ALA A 173 -7.79 6.50 -6.92
C ALA A 173 -6.88 7.18 -5.89
N GLY A 174 -7.45 7.66 -4.78
CA GLY A 174 -6.69 8.32 -3.72
C GLY A 174 -5.76 7.40 -2.94
N SER A 175 -5.98 6.08 -2.96
CA SER A 175 -5.24 5.13 -2.14
C SER A 175 -4.30 4.20 -2.93
N VAL A 176 -4.42 4.14 -4.27
CA VAL A 176 -3.60 3.25 -5.13
C VAL A 176 -2.11 3.35 -4.83
N ARG A 177 -1.56 4.57 -4.74
CA ARG A 177 -0.14 4.77 -4.46
C ARG A 177 0.23 4.31 -3.05
N ALA A 178 -0.57 4.62 -2.05
CA ALA A 178 -0.32 4.18 -0.68
C ALA A 178 -0.29 2.65 -0.56
N PHE A 179 -1.21 1.94 -1.22
CA PHE A 179 -1.17 0.48 -1.29
C PHE A 179 0.07 -0.04 -2.02
N GLY A 180 0.45 0.57 -3.15
CA GLY A 180 1.67 0.22 -3.87
C GLY A 180 2.91 0.31 -2.99
N TRP A 181 3.12 1.45 -2.34
CA TRP A 181 4.24 1.68 -1.41
C TRP A 181 4.18 0.74 -0.20
N TYR A 182 3.00 0.54 0.38
CA TYR A 182 2.85 -0.38 1.51
C TYR A 182 3.27 -1.80 1.15
N TYR A 183 2.82 -2.32 0.00
CA TYR A 183 3.16 -3.67 -0.44
C TYR A 183 4.65 -3.82 -0.79
N GLU A 184 5.27 -2.77 -1.33
CA GLU A 184 6.72 -2.74 -1.56
C GLU A 184 7.51 -2.77 -0.25
N VAL A 185 7.24 -1.81 0.64
CA VAL A 185 8.02 -1.63 1.88
C VAL A 185 7.81 -2.79 2.86
N SER A 186 6.60 -3.38 2.92
CA SER A 186 6.34 -4.60 3.71
C SER A 186 6.95 -5.87 3.10
N GLY A 187 7.39 -5.84 1.84
CA GLY A 187 7.82 -7.02 1.10
C GLY A 187 6.67 -7.96 0.71
N MET A 188 5.41 -7.55 0.87
CA MET A 188 4.21 -8.31 0.48
C MET A 188 3.95 -8.21 -1.04
N ILE A 189 4.99 -8.45 -1.83
CA ILE A 189 5.03 -8.19 -3.28
C ILE A 189 3.97 -8.99 -4.04
N ARG A 190 3.81 -10.29 -3.74
CA ARG A 190 2.82 -11.13 -4.43
C ARG A 190 1.39 -10.65 -4.17
N ASP A 191 1.06 -10.37 -2.92
CA ASP A 191 -0.27 -9.89 -2.53
C ASP A 191 -0.56 -8.56 -3.22
N GLY A 192 0.40 -7.62 -3.24
CA GLY A 192 0.20 -6.36 -3.94
C GLY A 192 0.01 -6.48 -5.44
N ILE A 193 0.76 -7.37 -6.11
CA ILE A 193 0.57 -7.66 -7.54
C ILE A 193 -0.86 -8.15 -7.81
N GLU A 194 -1.35 -9.07 -6.99
CA GLU A 194 -2.69 -9.63 -7.13
C GLU A 194 -3.77 -8.56 -6.90
N GLN A 195 -3.66 -7.81 -5.80
CA GLN A 195 -4.66 -6.82 -5.39
C GLN A 195 -4.77 -5.64 -6.37
N LEU A 196 -3.64 -5.12 -6.87
CA LEU A 196 -3.64 -4.11 -7.93
C LEU A 196 -4.15 -4.69 -9.25
N GLY A 197 -3.86 -5.96 -9.53
CA GLY A 197 -4.37 -6.66 -10.72
C GLY A 197 -5.90 -6.82 -10.73
N LEU A 198 -6.53 -7.01 -9.56
CA LEU A 198 -7.98 -7.02 -9.43
C LEU A 198 -8.59 -5.67 -9.79
N LEU A 199 -7.98 -4.57 -9.36
CA LEU A 199 -8.41 -3.21 -9.71
C LEU A 199 -8.23 -2.93 -11.21
N VAL A 200 -7.07 -3.26 -11.79
CA VAL A 200 -6.82 -3.15 -13.24
C VAL A 200 -7.89 -3.91 -14.03
N SER A 201 -8.18 -5.14 -13.62
CA SER A 201 -9.20 -5.99 -14.26
C SER A 201 -10.60 -5.38 -14.16
N ALA A 202 -10.96 -4.78 -13.02
CA ALA A 202 -12.25 -4.13 -12.83
C ALA A 202 -12.39 -2.85 -13.68
N LEU A 203 -11.34 -2.02 -13.76
CA LEU A 203 -11.31 -0.81 -14.58
C LEU A 203 -11.39 -1.11 -16.08
N ASN A 204 -10.80 -2.20 -16.54
CA ASN A 204 -10.85 -2.61 -17.94
C ASN A 204 -12.20 -3.23 -18.38
N LYS A 205 -13.04 -3.66 -17.43
CA LYS A 205 -14.37 -4.25 -17.71
C LYS A 205 -15.48 -3.20 -17.88
N GLN A 206 -15.19 -1.93 -17.69
CA GLN A 206 -16.16 -0.84 -17.82
C GLN A 206 -15.80 0.13 -18.94
N VAL A 207 -16.75 0.99 -19.30
CA VAL A 207 -16.47 2.17 -20.12
C VAL A 207 -15.58 3.10 -19.30
N ARG A 208 -14.38 3.41 -19.81
CA ARG A 208 -13.40 4.24 -19.12
C ARG A 208 -13.59 5.70 -19.50
N ASP A 209 -13.81 6.53 -18.50
CA ASP A 209 -13.75 7.98 -18.63
C ASP A 209 -12.34 8.49 -18.30
N LYS A 210 -12.17 9.83 -18.32
CA LYS A 210 -10.90 10.48 -18.03
C LYS A 210 -10.36 10.10 -16.66
N GLN A 211 -11.21 10.03 -15.64
CA GLN A 211 -10.79 9.75 -14.28
C GLN A 211 -10.42 8.28 -14.08
N SER A 212 -11.21 7.36 -14.62
CA SER A 212 -10.92 5.93 -14.61
C SER A 212 -9.61 5.60 -15.33
N ASN A 213 -9.28 6.31 -16.42
CA ASN A 213 -8.00 6.18 -17.11
C ASN A 213 -6.83 6.68 -16.27
N LYS A 214 -7.00 7.78 -15.50
CA LYS A 214 -5.97 8.22 -14.54
C LYS A 214 -5.73 7.14 -13.48
N THR A 215 -6.79 6.64 -12.85
CA THR A 215 -6.71 5.57 -11.85
C THR A 215 -6.05 4.32 -12.40
N LEU A 216 -6.41 3.92 -13.63
CA LEU A 216 -5.81 2.78 -14.31
C LEU A 216 -4.31 2.99 -14.54
N GLY A 217 -3.91 4.15 -15.10
CA GLY A 217 -2.50 4.48 -15.31
C GLY A 217 -1.69 4.43 -14.02
N THR A 218 -2.18 5.03 -12.94
CA THR A 218 -1.53 4.97 -11.63
C THR A 218 -1.45 3.53 -11.09
N CYS A 219 -2.51 2.74 -11.24
CA CYS A 219 -2.55 1.36 -10.77
C CYS A 219 -1.56 0.46 -11.53
N LEU A 220 -1.45 0.62 -12.85
CA LEU A 220 -0.49 -0.09 -13.69
C LEU A 220 0.96 0.20 -13.25
N VAL A 221 1.27 1.46 -12.91
CA VAL A 221 2.61 1.83 -12.43
C VAL A 221 2.93 1.15 -11.11
N GLN A 222 2.01 1.19 -10.14
CA GLN A 222 2.23 0.57 -8.85
C GLN A 222 2.34 -0.97 -8.98
N GLN A 223 1.56 -1.59 -9.86
CA GLN A 223 1.68 -3.02 -10.13
C GLN A 223 3.01 -3.35 -10.83
N GLY A 224 3.42 -2.50 -11.79
CA GLY A 224 4.71 -2.60 -12.48
C GLY A 224 5.89 -2.52 -11.54
N LEU A 225 5.85 -1.62 -10.54
CA LEU A 225 6.84 -1.52 -9.48
C LEU A 225 7.00 -2.83 -8.71
N LEU A 226 5.88 -3.47 -8.34
CA LEU A 226 5.94 -4.76 -7.64
C LEU A 226 6.42 -5.91 -8.55
N PHE A 227 6.05 -5.90 -9.84
CA PHE A 227 6.62 -6.85 -10.81
C PHE A 227 8.13 -6.67 -10.95
N PHE A 228 8.62 -5.43 -11.02
CA PHE A 228 10.03 -5.08 -11.02
C PHE A 228 10.74 -5.64 -9.78
N ARG A 229 10.20 -5.40 -8.58
CA ARG A 229 10.74 -5.95 -7.32
C ARG A 229 10.76 -7.47 -7.27
N SER A 230 9.83 -8.13 -7.96
CA SER A 230 9.81 -9.60 -8.09
C SER A 230 10.74 -10.16 -9.19
N GLY A 231 11.47 -9.30 -9.91
CA GLY A 231 12.36 -9.69 -11.01
C GLY A 231 11.66 -9.95 -12.35
N GLN A 232 10.36 -9.68 -12.44
CA GLN A 232 9.56 -9.87 -13.66
C GLN A 232 9.61 -8.61 -14.54
N PHE A 233 10.81 -8.29 -15.02
CA PHE A 233 11.12 -7.04 -15.72
C PHE A 233 10.29 -6.83 -17.00
N ALA A 234 10.11 -7.85 -17.84
CA ALA A 234 9.29 -7.72 -19.05
C ALA A 234 7.85 -7.28 -18.74
N ARG A 235 7.24 -7.88 -17.71
CA ARG A 235 5.88 -7.51 -17.28
C ARG A 235 5.84 -6.09 -16.71
N ALA A 236 6.85 -5.70 -15.93
CA ALA A 236 6.93 -4.33 -15.43
C ALA A 236 6.98 -3.31 -16.57
N GLN A 237 7.81 -3.55 -17.59
CA GLN A 237 7.94 -2.67 -18.76
C GLN A 237 6.61 -2.56 -19.52
N GLU A 238 5.93 -3.69 -19.79
CA GLU A 238 4.62 -3.70 -20.46
C GLU A 238 3.59 -2.82 -19.74
N LEU A 239 3.57 -2.87 -18.39
CA LEU A 239 2.64 -2.06 -17.60
C LEU A 239 3.02 -0.58 -17.57
N TYR A 240 4.32 -0.25 -17.54
CA TYR A 240 4.77 1.14 -17.63
C TYR A 240 4.43 1.74 -19.00
N ASP A 241 4.68 1.03 -20.09
CA ASP A 241 4.35 1.48 -21.45
C ASP A 241 2.83 1.72 -21.61
N GLN A 242 2.01 0.79 -21.10
CA GLN A 242 0.56 0.96 -21.08
C GLN A 242 0.14 2.16 -20.25
N SER A 243 0.74 2.37 -19.08
CA SER A 243 0.44 3.52 -18.22
C SER A 243 0.79 4.84 -18.91
N ILE A 244 2.00 4.96 -19.47
CA ILE A 244 2.45 6.17 -20.18
C ILE A 244 1.51 6.48 -21.33
N PHE A 245 1.14 5.47 -22.13
CA PHE A 245 0.19 5.62 -23.24
C PHE A 245 -1.17 6.15 -22.75
N ILE A 246 -1.75 5.51 -21.73
CA ILE A 246 -3.05 5.90 -21.18
C ILE A 246 -3.00 7.31 -20.60
N LEU A 247 -2.02 7.62 -19.76
CA LEU A 247 -1.91 8.91 -19.07
C LEU A 247 -1.64 10.07 -20.04
N ARG A 248 -0.86 9.85 -21.11
CA ARG A 248 -0.71 10.82 -22.20
C ARG A 248 -2.02 11.05 -22.94
N SER A 249 -2.79 10.00 -23.23
CA SER A 249 -4.07 10.12 -23.96
C SER A 249 -5.13 10.94 -23.22
N VAL A 250 -5.01 11.06 -21.90
CA VAL A 250 -5.91 11.87 -21.05
C VAL A 250 -5.29 13.16 -20.52
N ASP A 251 -4.09 13.52 -20.99
CA ASP A 251 -3.34 14.71 -20.56
C ASP A 251 -3.19 14.78 -19.03
N ALA A 252 -2.79 13.66 -18.41
CA ALA A 252 -2.55 13.53 -16.98
C ALA A 252 -1.06 13.68 -16.65
N GLN A 253 -0.47 14.82 -17.03
CA GLN A 253 0.97 15.09 -16.93
C GLN A 253 1.53 14.89 -15.51
N SER A 254 0.78 15.30 -14.48
CA SER A 254 1.17 15.14 -13.07
C SER A 254 1.23 13.68 -12.60
N LEU A 255 0.79 12.71 -13.41
CA LEU A 255 0.85 11.29 -13.08
C LEU A 255 1.92 10.55 -13.91
N LEU A 256 2.56 11.23 -14.87
CA LEU A 256 3.57 10.63 -15.75
C LEU A 256 4.94 10.47 -15.08
N ALA A 257 5.26 11.26 -14.05
CA ALA A 257 6.56 11.24 -13.37
C ALA A 257 6.97 9.81 -12.96
N ASP A 258 6.13 9.13 -12.18
CA ASP A 258 6.37 7.78 -11.68
C ASP A 258 6.61 6.80 -12.84
N ALA A 259 5.71 6.80 -13.84
CA ALA A 259 5.73 5.85 -14.94
C ALA A 259 6.99 5.99 -15.80
N LEU A 260 7.34 7.24 -16.15
CA LEU A 260 8.50 7.55 -16.97
C LEU A 260 9.81 7.25 -16.23
N ILE A 261 9.91 7.65 -14.96
CA ILE A 261 11.12 7.41 -14.16
C ILE A 261 11.33 5.91 -13.95
N PHE A 262 10.30 5.15 -13.54
CA PHE A 262 10.45 3.71 -13.35
C PHE A 262 10.71 2.95 -14.67
N SER A 263 10.07 3.36 -15.76
CA SER A 263 10.37 2.79 -17.08
C SER A 263 11.81 3.06 -17.48
N GLY A 264 12.30 4.30 -17.33
CA GLY A 264 13.67 4.64 -17.68
C GLY A 264 14.70 3.91 -16.81
N THR A 265 14.42 3.76 -15.51
CA THR A 265 15.22 2.90 -14.62
C THR A 265 15.27 1.46 -15.15
N LEU A 266 14.19 0.93 -15.69
CA LEU A 266 14.17 -0.45 -16.18
C LEU A 266 14.97 -0.65 -17.47
N LYS A 267 14.98 0.36 -18.36
CA LYS A 267 15.68 0.32 -19.66
C LYS A 267 17.19 0.10 -19.54
N HIS A 268 17.81 0.46 -18.41
CA HIS A 268 19.23 0.17 -18.21
C HIS A 268 19.53 -1.34 -18.19
N LEU A 269 18.56 -2.19 -17.81
CA LEU A 269 18.76 -3.65 -17.75
C LEU A 269 18.87 -4.26 -19.15
N SER A 270 18.29 -3.60 -20.15
CA SER A 270 18.37 -4.01 -21.56
C SER A 270 19.53 -3.35 -22.31
N GLY A 271 20.30 -2.47 -21.64
CA GLY A 271 21.40 -1.72 -22.25
C GLY A 271 20.96 -0.45 -23.00
N ASP A 272 19.68 -0.11 -22.98
CA ASP A 272 19.10 1.04 -23.70
C ASP A 272 19.31 2.35 -22.93
N TYR A 273 20.57 2.69 -22.64
CA TYR A 273 20.92 3.80 -21.74
C TYR A 273 20.46 5.19 -22.24
N LEU A 274 20.42 5.41 -23.56
CA LEU A 274 19.94 6.67 -24.13
C LEU A 274 18.43 6.84 -23.94
N GLU A 275 17.66 5.78 -24.16
CA GLU A 275 16.21 5.79 -23.92
C GLU A 275 15.92 5.93 -22.42
N ALA A 276 16.70 5.24 -21.57
CA ALA A 276 16.63 5.37 -20.13
C ALA A 276 16.76 6.83 -19.67
N LYS A 277 17.79 7.54 -20.15
CA LYS A 277 18.00 8.96 -19.83
C LYS A 277 16.84 9.83 -20.29
N ALA A 278 16.41 9.69 -21.54
CA ALA A 278 15.32 10.49 -22.10
C ALA A 278 14.02 10.35 -21.27
N LEU A 279 13.66 9.12 -20.89
CA LEU A 279 12.48 8.85 -20.06
C LEU A 279 12.64 9.46 -18.66
N ILE A 280 13.79 9.28 -18.00
CA ILE A 280 14.00 9.81 -16.66
C ILE A 280 14.02 11.35 -16.66
N GLU A 281 14.63 11.99 -17.66
CA GLU A 281 14.67 13.46 -17.80
C GLU A 281 13.26 14.05 -18.03
N GLU A 282 12.45 13.40 -18.86
CA GLU A 282 11.05 13.78 -19.05
C GLU A 282 10.28 13.64 -17.72
N GLY A 283 10.41 12.51 -17.04
CA GLY A 283 9.77 12.26 -15.75
C GLY A 283 10.20 13.26 -14.66
N LEU A 284 11.49 13.63 -14.61
CA LEU A 284 12.03 14.64 -13.71
C LEU A 284 11.43 16.02 -13.94
N THR A 285 11.10 16.35 -15.19
CA THR A 285 10.43 17.62 -15.51
C THR A 285 9.06 17.70 -14.81
N TYR A 286 8.29 16.61 -14.85
CA TYR A 286 7.01 16.54 -14.13
C TYR A 286 7.19 16.48 -12.61
N ALA A 287 8.14 15.71 -12.10
CA ALA A 287 8.42 15.63 -10.66
C ALA A 287 8.81 17.00 -10.07
N ARG A 288 9.63 17.78 -10.79
CA ARG A 288 9.99 19.16 -10.42
C ARG A 288 8.79 20.11 -10.44
N ALA A 289 7.94 20.03 -11.46
CA ALA A 289 6.73 20.84 -11.54
C ALA A 289 5.78 20.57 -10.36
N MET A 290 5.71 19.33 -9.91
CA MET A 290 4.92 18.90 -8.74
C MET A 290 5.59 19.16 -7.40
N LYS A 291 6.89 19.51 -7.40
CA LYS A 291 7.73 19.60 -6.19
C LYS A 291 7.73 18.30 -5.38
N ASP A 292 7.74 17.16 -6.08
CA ASP A 292 7.85 15.86 -5.45
C ASP A 292 9.33 15.53 -5.19
N ASP A 293 9.85 16.02 -4.06
CA ASP A 293 11.26 15.85 -3.67
C ASP A 293 11.70 14.37 -3.69
N TRP A 294 10.79 13.43 -3.42
CA TRP A 294 11.08 12.00 -3.44
C TRP A 294 11.33 11.49 -4.87
N PHE A 295 10.46 11.83 -5.83
CA PHE A 295 10.67 11.45 -7.24
C PHE A 295 11.78 12.25 -7.92
N ILE A 296 12.04 13.48 -7.49
CA ILE A 296 13.23 14.24 -7.92
C ILE A 296 14.50 13.49 -7.50
N ALA A 297 14.58 13.05 -6.24
CA ALA A 297 15.69 12.24 -5.73
C ALA A 297 15.86 10.94 -6.52
N TYR A 298 14.76 10.21 -6.75
CA TYR A 298 14.77 8.95 -7.50
C TYR A 298 15.26 9.15 -8.94
N GLY A 299 14.76 10.15 -9.65
CA GLY A 299 15.17 10.42 -11.02
C GLY A 299 16.65 10.83 -11.14
N ILE A 300 17.13 11.76 -10.29
CA ILE A 300 18.54 12.19 -10.29
C ILE A 300 19.44 11.00 -9.95
N TYR A 301 19.08 10.20 -8.95
CA TYR A 301 19.83 9.00 -8.57
C TYR A 301 19.96 8.03 -9.75
N ASN A 302 18.85 7.73 -10.43
CA ASN A 302 18.85 6.77 -11.52
C ASN A 302 19.53 7.29 -12.79
N LEU A 303 19.50 8.60 -13.07
CA LEU A 303 20.37 9.19 -14.09
C LEU A 303 21.84 8.96 -13.76
N GLY A 304 22.23 9.18 -12.50
CA GLY A 304 23.59 8.92 -12.04
C GLY A 304 24.00 7.45 -12.18
N HIS A 305 23.09 6.52 -11.88
CA HIS A 305 23.33 5.11 -12.11
C HIS A 305 23.53 4.79 -13.60
N VAL A 306 22.71 5.36 -14.49
CA VAL A 306 22.88 5.17 -15.95
C VAL A 306 24.18 5.81 -16.47
N ASP A 307 24.54 7.01 -16.02
CA ASP A 307 25.82 7.66 -16.35
C ASP A 307 27.02 6.79 -15.91
N SER A 308 26.94 6.20 -14.71
CA SER A 308 27.94 5.26 -14.21
C SER A 308 28.05 3.99 -15.06
N LEU A 309 26.92 3.37 -15.44
CA LEU A 309 26.90 2.19 -16.33
C LEU A 309 27.47 2.49 -17.74
N MET A 310 27.38 3.74 -18.19
CA MET A 310 28.02 4.21 -19.42
C MET A 310 29.52 4.51 -19.27
N GLY A 311 30.09 4.33 -18.07
CA GLY A 311 31.51 4.52 -17.78
C GLY A 311 31.87 5.92 -17.26
N ASP A 312 30.92 6.86 -17.18
CA ASP A 312 31.13 8.16 -16.54
C ASP A 312 30.91 8.05 -15.02
N TYR A 313 31.77 7.25 -14.38
CA TYR A 313 31.64 6.90 -12.97
C TYR A 313 31.64 8.12 -12.05
N GLN A 314 32.43 9.16 -12.36
CA GLN A 314 32.55 10.34 -11.51
C GLN A 314 31.27 11.19 -11.56
N LYS A 315 30.74 11.45 -12.77
CA LYS A 315 29.46 12.15 -12.91
C LYS A 315 28.31 11.36 -12.28
N GLY A 316 28.28 10.04 -12.53
CA GLY A 316 27.27 9.16 -11.95
C GLY A 316 27.30 9.16 -10.42
N TYR A 317 28.51 9.13 -9.83
CA TYR A 317 28.72 9.24 -8.39
C TYR A 317 28.16 10.54 -7.80
N GLU A 318 28.42 11.67 -8.44
CA GLU A 318 27.95 12.98 -7.99
C GLU A 318 26.42 13.08 -7.99
N GLN A 319 25.79 12.63 -9.08
CA GLN A 319 24.32 12.61 -9.21
C GLN A 319 23.67 11.67 -8.20
N MET A 320 24.19 10.45 -8.03
CA MET A 320 23.66 9.51 -7.03
C MET A 320 23.78 10.06 -5.61
N ARG A 321 24.87 10.78 -5.29
CA ARG A 321 25.02 11.46 -3.99
C ARG A 321 24.02 12.59 -3.81
N GLU A 322 23.72 13.35 -4.85
CA GLU A 322 22.68 14.39 -4.81
C GLU A 322 21.30 13.77 -4.53
N GLY A 323 20.93 12.70 -5.25
CA GLY A 323 19.68 11.97 -5.01
C GLY A 323 19.60 11.42 -3.58
N LEU A 324 20.67 10.79 -3.08
CA LEU A 324 20.75 10.31 -1.69
C LEU A 324 20.61 11.44 -0.66
N ALA A 325 21.19 12.63 -0.92
CA ALA A 325 21.04 13.77 -0.03
C ALA A 325 19.58 14.25 0.05
N LEU A 326 18.85 14.22 -1.06
CA LEU A 326 17.43 14.53 -1.08
C LEU A 326 16.60 13.48 -0.33
N TRP A 327 16.82 12.19 -0.54
CA TRP A 327 16.14 11.15 0.25
C TRP A 327 16.45 11.26 1.74
N ARG A 328 17.67 11.64 2.14
CA ARG A 328 18.01 11.94 3.55
C ARG A 328 17.22 13.13 4.10
N LYS A 329 16.99 14.17 3.29
CA LYS A 329 16.16 15.32 3.68
C LYS A 329 14.69 14.94 3.85
N VAL A 330 14.17 14.08 2.97
CA VAL A 330 12.81 13.53 3.07
C VAL A 330 12.70 12.53 4.23
N GLY A 331 13.80 11.85 4.54
CA GLY A 331 13.92 10.90 5.64
C GLY A 331 13.43 9.49 5.30
N ASP A 332 13.46 9.06 4.04
CA ASP A 332 13.03 7.71 3.65
C ASP A 332 14.15 6.67 3.88
N PRO A 333 14.10 5.84 4.95
CA PRO A 333 15.18 4.89 5.23
C PRO A 333 15.25 3.76 4.19
N HIS A 334 14.12 3.35 3.61
CA HIS A 334 14.07 2.30 2.59
C HIS A 334 14.84 2.71 1.34
N SER A 335 14.55 3.91 0.81
CA SER A 335 15.22 4.41 -0.40
C SER A 335 16.69 4.76 -0.16
N ILE A 336 17.03 5.27 1.03
CA ILE A 336 18.44 5.50 1.40
C ILE A 336 19.20 4.17 1.42
N SER A 337 18.67 3.14 2.06
CA SER A 337 19.31 1.83 2.12
C SER A 337 19.50 1.22 0.72
N LEU A 338 18.46 1.25 -0.13
CA LEU A 338 18.57 0.79 -1.50
C LEU A 338 19.59 1.59 -2.32
N GLY A 339 19.56 2.92 -2.24
CA GLY A 339 20.49 3.79 -2.97
C GLY A 339 21.94 3.58 -2.54
N LEU A 340 22.20 3.37 -1.24
CA LEU A 340 23.55 3.07 -0.77
C LEU A 340 24.09 1.76 -1.35
N ASN A 341 23.25 0.73 -1.51
CA ASN A 341 23.67 -0.54 -2.09
C ASN A 341 24.09 -0.42 -3.55
N PHE A 342 23.34 0.31 -4.37
CA PHE A 342 23.65 0.49 -5.79
C PHE A 342 24.80 1.49 -6.03
N LEU A 343 25.09 2.38 -5.07
CA LEU A 343 26.22 3.31 -5.15
C LEU A 343 27.58 2.59 -5.02
N VAL A 344 27.62 1.46 -4.32
CA VAL A 344 28.85 0.71 -3.99
C VAL A 344 29.65 0.34 -5.25
N ASP A 345 28.99 -0.14 -6.29
CA ASP A 345 29.68 -0.56 -7.52
C ASP A 345 30.39 0.62 -8.19
N THR A 346 29.78 1.80 -8.16
CA THR A 346 30.38 3.03 -8.69
C THR A 346 31.54 3.51 -7.81
N GLN A 347 31.41 3.42 -6.49
CA GLN A 347 32.51 3.72 -5.57
C GLN A 347 33.71 2.79 -5.78
N ILE A 348 33.47 1.49 -6.00
CA ILE A 348 34.50 0.50 -6.30
C ILE A 348 35.19 0.84 -7.63
N ALA A 349 34.43 1.16 -8.68
CA ALA A 349 34.99 1.57 -9.97
C ALA A 349 35.89 2.83 -9.84
N LEU A 350 35.52 3.76 -8.96
CA LEU A 350 36.32 4.94 -8.60
C LEU A 350 37.45 4.67 -7.59
N LYS A 351 37.64 3.42 -7.16
CA LYS A 351 38.62 3.00 -6.13
C LYS A 351 38.41 3.67 -4.75
N ARG A 352 37.17 4.08 -4.45
CA ARG A 352 36.73 4.70 -3.18
C ARG A 352 36.31 3.64 -2.16
N TYR A 353 37.21 2.70 -1.85
CA TYR A 353 36.86 1.50 -1.08
C TYR A 353 36.38 1.78 0.35
N GLU A 354 36.93 2.80 1.01
CA GLU A 354 36.48 3.15 2.37
C GLU A 354 35.08 3.80 2.37
N GLU A 355 34.76 4.60 1.36
CA GLU A 355 33.41 5.14 1.17
C GLU A 355 32.42 3.99 0.88
N ALA A 356 32.79 3.02 0.04
CA ALA A 356 31.98 1.83 -0.23
C ALA A 356 31.67 1.02 1.02
N LYS A 357 32.69 0.76 1.86
CA LYS A 357 32.48 0.08 3.16
C LYS A 357 31.56 0.86 4.08
N ALA A 358 31.69 2.18 4.12
CA ALA A 358 30.82 3.04 4.93
C ALA A 358 29.37 2.99 4.44
N SER A 359 29.14 3.08 3.13
CA SER A 359 27.81 2.97 2.51
C SER A 359 27.14 1.62 2.81
N MET A 360 27.88 0.50 2.72
CA MET A 360 27.35 -0.81 3.08
C MET A 360 26.97 -0.92 4.56
N ARG A 361 27.82 -0.40 5.48
CA ARG A 361 27.53 -0.42 6.92
C ARG A 361 26.28 0.39 7.26
N GLU A 362 26.14 1.56 6.66
CA GLU A 362 24.96 2.41 6.83
C GLU A 362 23.70 1.73 6.28
N SER A 363 23.75 1.12 5.09
CA SER A 363 22.61 0.39 4.53
C SER A 363 22.15 -0.76 5.44
N ILE A 364 23.09 -1.52 6.02
CA ILE A 364 22.76 -2.60 6.96
C ILE A 364 22.09 -2.03 8.22
N ALA A 365 22.65 -0.96 8.80
CA ALA A 365 22.11 -0.35 10.02
C ALA A 365 20.69 0.24 9.82
N LEU A 366 20.32 0.63 8.60
CA LEU A 366 18.96 1.07 8.27
C LEU A 366 17.94 -0.07 8.09
N CYS A 367 18.43 -1.31 7.94
CA CYS A 367 17.61 -2.51 7.80
C CYS A 367 17.44 -3.29 9.12
N GLU A 368 18.23 -2.97 10.14
CA GLU A 368 18.11 -3.47 11.52
C GLU A 368 17.08 -2.65 12.32
#